data_AF-A0A2K2VTP2-F1
#
_entry.id   AF-A0A2K2VTP2-F1
#
_cell.length_a   1.000
_cell.length_b   1.000
_cell.length_c   1.000
_cell.angle_alpha   90.00
_cell.angle_beta   90.00
_cell.angle_gamma   90.00
#
_symmetry.space_group_name_H-M   'P 1'
#
loop_
_entity.id
_entity.type
_entity.pdbx_description
1 polymer ?
#
loop_
_entity_poly.entity_id
_entity_poly.type
_entity_poly.pdbx_seq_one_letter_code
_entity_poly.pdbx_strand_id
1 'polypeptide(L)'
;VQRNLQVSWSCYLHPQFVTESLLLLMKEAGCTGVEFGIDAGSDHLLKLLGKSFNTEEVRRASELCHKVGLSFCHSLVFGGPGESK
;
A
#
# COMPACT_ATOMS: atom_id res chain seq x y z
N VAL A 1 2.50 5.52 23.59
CA VAL A 1 3.69 5.16 24.41
C VAL A 1 4.90 5.16 23.48
N GLN A 2 5.80 6.14 23.60
CA GLN A 2 7.09 6.12 22.91
C GLN A 2 8.09 5.35 23.79
N ARG A 3 8.62 4.22 23.27
CA ARG A 3 9.51 3.32 24.03
C ARG A 3 11.00 3.50 23.74
N ASN A 4 11.35 4.48 22.89
CA ASN A 4 12.72 4.76 22.42
C ASN A 4 13.48 3.49 21.96
N LEU A 5 12.76 2.61 21.25
CA LEU A 5 13.34 1.40 20.67
C LEU A 5 13.87 1.73 19.28
N GLN A 6 15.13 1.40 19.00
CA GLN A 6 15.73 1.56 17.67
C GLN A 6 15.34 0.38 16.77
N VAL A 7 14.08 0.34 16.34
CA VAL A 7 13.56 -0.71 15.46
C VAL A 7 13.18 -0.11 14.11
N SER A 8 13.73 -0.69 13.05
CA SER A 8 13.28 -0.44 11.68
C SER A 8 12.34 -1.56 11.24
N TRP A 9 11.22 -1.21 10.63
CA TRP A 9 10.23 -2.18 10.20
C TRP A 9 9.53 -1.74 8.91
N SER A 10 8.98 -2.71 8.20
CA SER A 10 8.09 -2.51 7.05
C SER A 10 6.79 -3.27 7.27
N CYS A 11 5.75 -2.93 6.52
CA CYS A 11 4.45 -3.61 6.63
C CYS A 11 3.68 -3.61 5.32
N TYR A 12 2.67 -4.48 5.26
CA TYR A 12 1.66 -4.48 4.21
C TYR A 12 0.49 -3.61 4.62
N LEU A 13 0.01 -2.77 3.70
CA LEU A 13 -1.14 -1.90 3.93
C LEU A 13 -2.27 -2.17 2.94
N HIS A 14 -3.49 -2.03 3.45
CA HIS A 14 -4.68 -2.00 2.61
C HIS A 14 -4.90 -0.56 2.10
N PRO A 15 -4.94 -0.32 0.77
CA PRO A 15 -4.95 1.03 0.20
C PRO A 15 -6.09 1.94 0.69
N GLN A 16 -7.27 1.36 0.92
CA GLN A 16 -8.46 2.10 1.35
C GLN A 16 -8.29 2.86 2.68
N PHE A 17 -7.52 2.31 3.63
CA PHE A 17 -7.44 2.83 5.00
C PHE A 17 -6.22 3.74 5.24
N VAL A 18 -5.49 4.10 4.18
CA VAL A 18 -4.32 4.96 4.29
C VAL A 18 -4.74 6.42 4.46
N THR A 19 -4.18 7.06 5.49
CA THR A 19 -4.29 8.50 5.75
C THR A 19 -2.91 9.09 5.96
N GLU A 20 -2.77 10.40 5.72
CA GLU A 20 -1.51 11.11 5.94
C GLU A 20 -1.02 11.02 7.40
N SER A 21 -1.94 11.16 8.36
CA SER A 21 -1.62 11.07 9.79
C SER A 21 -1.14 9.68 10.21
N LEU A 22 -1.70 8.62 9.63
CA LEU A 22 -1.24 7.26 9.86
C LEU A 22 0.20 7.08 9.35
N LEU A 23 0.48 7.51 8.12
CA LEU A 23 1.81 7.37 7.53
C LEU A 23 2.89 8.14 8.30
N LEU A 24 2.57 9.35 8.75
CA LEU A 24 3.46 10.15 9.62
C LEU A 24 3.76 9.41 10.93
N LEU A 25 2.72 8.89 11.59
CA LEU A 25 2.88 8.14 12.84
C LEU A 25 3.72 6.87 12.63
N MET A 26 3.52 6.16 11.51
CA MET A 26 4.31 4.99 11.16
C MET A 26 5.79 5.35 10.97
N LYS A 27 6.07 6.43 10.23
CA LYS A 27 7.43 6.94 9.99
C LYS A 27 8.13 7.32 11.30
N GLU A 28 7.44 8.03 12.19
CA GLU A 28 7.95 8.37 13.53
C GLU A 28 8.20 7.14 14.40
N ALA A 29 7.41 6.08 14.21
CA ALA A 29 7.57 4.81 14.90
C ALA A 29 8.67 3.89 14.30
N GLY A 30 9.42 4.35 13.30
CA GLY A 30 10.51 3.58 12.69
C GLY A 30 10.13 2.77 11.44
N CYS A 31 8.97 3.05 10.84
CA CYS A 31 8.61 2.45 9.56
C CYS A 31 9.51 2.98 8.45
N THR A 32 10.19 2.08 7.73
CA THR A 32 11.08 2.42 6.62
C THR A 32 10.42 2.24 5.25
N GLY A 33 9.32 1.49 5.17
CA GLY A 33 8.53 1.40 3.96
C GLY A 33 7.28 0.54 4.07
N VAL A 34 6.39 0.70 3.09
CA VAL A 34 5.09 0.03 3.02
C VAL A 34 4.89 -0.68 1.69
N GLU A 35 4.18 -1.79 1.73
CA GLU A 35 3.88 -2.59 0.54
C GLU A 35 2.37 -2.70 0.33
N PHE A 36 1.93 -2.48 -0.91
CA PHE A 36 0.55 -2.65 -1.32
C PHE A 36 0.42 -3.93 -2.17
N GLY A 37 -0.26 -4.94 -1.62
CA GLY A 37 -0.58 -6.19 -2.33
C GLY A 37 -1.77 -6.01 -3.28
N ILE A 38 -1.54 -5.29 -4.38
CA ILE A 38 -2.58 -4.95 -5.36
C ILE A 38 -2.87 -6.09 -6.32
N ASP A 39 -1.86 -6.87 -6.68
CA ASP A 39 -1.86 -8.00 -7.61
C ASP A 39 -2.25 -7.65 -9.05
N ALA A 40 -3.14 -6.70 -9.31
CA ALA A 40 -3.55 -6.29 -10.65
C ALA A 40 -3.69 -4.76 -10.79
N GLY A 41 -3.55 -4.28 -12.03
CA GLY A 41 -3.62 -2.86 -12.38
C GLY A 41 -4.96 -2.38 -12.95
N SER A 42 -6.01 -3.22 -12.96
CA SER A 42 -7.33 -2.85 -13.47
C SER A 42 -8.44 -3.22 -12.49
N ASP A 43 -9.45 -2.34 -12.37
CA ASP A 43 -10.59 -2.57 -11.47
C ASP A 43 -11.36 -3.87 -11.78
N HIS A 44 -11.37 -4.28 -13.05
CA HIS A 44 -11.99 -5.54 -13.45
C HIS A 44 -11.24 -6.74 -12.84
N LEU A 45 -9.92 -6.77 -12.97
CA LEU A 45 -9.09 -7.85 -12.42
C LEU A 45 -9.07 -7.82 -10.89
N LEU A 46 -9.01 -6.63 -10.28
CA LEU A 46 -9.12 -6.49 -8.82
C LEU A 46 -10.40 -7.13 -8.30
N LYS A 47 -11.55 -6.87 -8.95
CA LYS A 47 -12.83 -7.52 -8.60
C LYS A 47 -12.79 -9.03 -8.80
N LEU A 48 -12.22 -9.50 -9.91
CA LEU A 48 -12.11 -10.93 -10.20
C LEU A 48 -11.23 -11.67 -9.20
N LEU A 49 -10.18 -11.01 -8.70
CA LEU A 49 -9.29 -11.48 -7.65
C LEU A 49 -9.88 -11.32 -6.24
N GLY A 50 -11.11 -10.80 -6.12
CA GLY A 50 -11.78 -10.62 -4.82
C GLY A 50 -11.19 -9.51 -3.97
N LYS A 51 -10.50 -8.53 -4.56
CA LYS A 51 -9.99 -7.35 -3.85
C LYS A 51 -11.12 -6.39 -3.51
N SER A 52 -11.08 -5.86 -2.29
CA SER A 52 -12.06 -4.92 -1.74
C SER A 52 -11.78 -3.45 -2.09
N PHE A 53 -10.77 -3.18 -2.93
CA PHE A 53 -10.35 -1.84 -3.32
C PHE A 53 -10.23 -1.71 -4.85
N ASN A 54 -10.22 -0.48 -5.34
CA ASN A 54 -10.03 -0.13 -6.75
C ASN A 54 -8.68 0.59 -7.00
N THR A 55 -8.37 0.83 -8.26
CA THR A 55 -7.13 1.50 -8.70
C THR A 55 -7.02 2.96 -8.26
N GLU A 56 -8.14 3.66 -8.09
CA GLU A 56 -8.17 5.03 -7.55
C GLU A 56 -7.67 5.06 -6.09
N GLU A 57 -8.11 4.11 -5.27
CA GLU A 57 -7.67 3.99 -3.88
C GLU A 57 -6.18 3.67 -3.77
N VAL A 58 -5.67 2.82 -4.66
CA VAL A 58 -4.23 2.51 -4.78
C VAL A 58 -3.44 3.77 -5.13
N ARG A 59 -3.88 4.54 -6.12
CA ARG A 59 -3.21 5.78 -6.53
C ARG A 59 -3.21 6.80 -5.40
N ARG A 60 -4.35 7.02 -4.74
CA ARG A 60 -4.45 7.92 -3.58
C ARG A 60 -3.51 7.51 -2.45
N ALA A 61 -3.42 6.21 -2.14
CA ALA A 61 -2.50 5.71 -1.12
C ALA A 61 -1.03 5.95 -1.51
N SER A 62 -0.68 5.76 -2.79
CA SER A 62 0.65 6.02 -3.33
C SER A 62 1.04 7.50 -3.24
N GLU A 63 0.13 8.38 -3.62
CA GLU A 63 0.31 9.85 -3.55
C GLU A 63 0.55 10.31 -2.10
N LEU A 64 -0.20 9.75 -1.14
CA LEU A 64 0.00 10.03 0.29
C LEU A 64 1.38 9.56 0.78
N CYS A 65 1.82 8.36 0.39
CA CYS A 65 3.16 7.86 0.73
C CYS A 65 4.26 8.74 0.14
N HIS A 66 4.11 9.15 -1.12
CA HIS A 66 5.03 10.05 -1.78
C HIS A 66 5.09 11.42 -1.08
N LYS A 67 3.93 12.00 -0.74
CA LYS A 67 3.83 13.28 -0.02
C LYS A 67 4.55 13.28 1.32
N VAL A 68 4.43 12.18 2.09
CA VAL A 68 5.07 12.03 3.42
C VAL A 68 6.55 11.63 3.31
N GLY A 69 7.01 11.26 2.10
CA GLY A 69 8.35 10.74 1.88
C GLY A 69 8.60 9.43 2.62
N LEU A 70 7.61 8.52 2.58
CA LEU A 70 7.75 7.14 3.05
C LEU A 70 7.93 6.23 1.83
N SER A 71 8.96 5.39 1.84
CA SER A 71 9.20 4.45 0.74
C SER A 71 8.02 3.50 0.59
N PHE A 72 7.61 3.20 -0.63
CA PHE A 72 6.52 2.27 -0.88
C PHE A 72 6.73 1.45 -2.14
N CYS A 73 6.13 0.27 -2.19
CA CYS A 73 6.11 -0.58 -3.38
C CYS A 73 4.72 -1.20 -3.59
N HIS A 74 4.52 -1.69 -4.82
CA HIS A 74 3.30 -2.36 -5.24
C HIS A 74 3.67 -3.76 -5.71
N SER A 75 3.05 -4.76 -5.11
CA SER A 75 3.20 -6.15 -5.54
C SER A 75 2.14 -6.47 -6.58
N LEU A 76 2.61 -6.90 -7.74
CA LEU A 76 1.84 -7.22 -8.93
C LEU A 76 2.05 -8.68 -9.30
N VAL A 77 1.00 -9.34 -9.74
CA VAL A 77 1.01 -10.73 -10.20
C VAL A 77 0.43 -10.78 -11.60
N PHE A 78 1.22 -11.27 -12.53
CA PHE A 78 0.81 -11.48 -13.92
C PHE A 78 0.52 -12.96 -14.20
N GLY A 79 -0.29 -13.24 -15.21
CA GLY A 79 -0.82 -14.56 -15.55
C GLY A 79 -2.10 -14.93 -14.80
N GLY A 80 -2.84 -13.96 -14.28
CA GLY A 80 -4.07 -14.20 -13.51
C GLY A 80 -5.23 -14.72 -14.37
N PRO A 81 -6.18 -15.48 -13.80
CA PRO A 81 -7.41 -15.85 -14.51
C PRO A 81 -8.14 -14.58 -14.95
N GLY A 82 -8.52 -14.49 -16.23
CA GLY A 82 -9.20 -13.34 -16.81
C GLY A 82 -8.30 -12.19 -17.26
N GLU A 83 -6.98 -12.30 -17.12
CA GLU A 83 -6.04 -11.31 -17.66
C GLU A 83 -5.99 -11.38 -19.19
N SER A 84 -6.31 -10.26 -19.85
CA SER A 84 -6.23 -10.11 -21.31
C SER A 84 -4.96 -9.39 -21.73
N LYS A 85 -4.63 -9.49 -23.02
CA LYS A 85 -3.62 -8.63 -23.65
C LYS A 85 -4.02 -7.17 -23.66
#